data_AF-A0A3D0HL66-F1
#
_entry.id   AF-A0A3D0HL66-F1
#
_cell.length_a   1.000
_cell.length_b   1.000
_cell.length_c   1.000
_cell.angle_alpha   90.00
_cell.angle_beta   90.00
_cell.angle_gamma   90.00
#
_symmetry.space_group_name_H-M   'P 1'
#
loop_
_entity.id
_entity.type
_entity.pdbx_description
1 polymer ?
#
loop_
_entity_poly.entity_id
_entity_poly.type
_entity_poly.pdbx_seq_one_letter_code
_entity_poly.pdbx_strand_id
1 'polypeptide(L)'
;TTSGNILDQSSTSNRKQERIARMWAYNRLIGLRGIVDCYNAGCQNTYEMAETLNVTEDFLLEALFYYKEKYGVCAQIDNYVVYFIPNIGVCEIR
;
A
#
# COMPACT_ATOMS: atom_id res chain seq x y z
N THR A 1 -27.24 18.34 -21.59
CA THR A 1 -25.97 19.03 -21.30
C THR A 1 -26.16 19.92 -20.10
N THR A 2 -25.62 19.53 -18.95
CA THR A 2 -25.57 20.44 -17.80
C THR A 2 -24.22 20.27 -17.14
N SER A 3 -23.35 21.23 -17.43
CA SER A 3 -22.03 21.42 -16.85
C SER A 3 -22.23 21.78 -15.37
N GLY A 4 -22.08 20.81 -14.47
CA GLY A 4 -22.10 21.02 -13.03
C GLY A 4 -20.70 21.27 -12.51
N ASN A 5 -20.47 22.45 -11.95
CA ASN A 5 -19.24 22.89 -11.27
C ASN A 5 -18.62 21.80 -10.36
N ILE A 6 -17.47 21.25 -10.74
CA ILE A 6 -16.69 20.24 -9.99
C ILE A 6 -15.57 20.92 -9.18
N LEU A 7 -15.86 22.10 -8.61
CA LEU A 7 -14.88 22.92 -7.88
C LEU A 7 -15.34 23.26 -6.45
N ASP A 8 -16.17 22.41 -5.85
CA ASP A 8 -16.57 22.56 -4.46
C ASP A 8 -15.86 21.53 -3.56
N GLN A 9 -14.84 21.97 -2.84
CA GLN A 9 -14.11 21.17 -1.84
C GLN A 9 -14.88 20.97 -0.52
N SER A 10 -16.15 21.42 -0.43
CA SER A 10 -17.03 21.16 0.72
C SER A 10 -17.66 19.76 0.72
N SER A 11 -17.59 19.03 -0.39
CA SER A 11 -18.32 17.76 -0.53
C SER A 11 -17.51 16.57 0.02
N THR A 12 -18.11 15.84 0.96
CA THR A 12 -17.60 14.55 1.46
C THR A 12 -17.30 13.55 0.33
N SER A 13 -17.94 13.74 -0.84
CA SER A 13 -17.73 12.96 -2.07
C SER A 13 -16.31 13.08 -2.61
N ASN A 14 -15.72 14.29 -2.65
CA ASN A 14 -14.36 14.49 -3.17
C ASN A 14 -13.33 13.78 -2.29
N ARG A 15 -13.45 13.93 -0.96
CA ARG A 15 -12.57 13.24 0.01
C ARG A 15 -12.67 11.72 -0.09
N LYS A 16 -13.88 11.19 -0.33
CA LYS A 16 -14.09 9.76 -0.56
C LYS A 16 -13.42 9.29 -1.85
N GLN A 17 -13.58 10.05 -2.94
CA GLN A 17 -12.96 9.73 -4.23
C GLN A 17 -11.43 9.74 -4.13
N GLU A 18 -10.85 10.75 -3.48
CA GLU A 18 -9.41 10.83 -3.23
C GLU A 18 -8.91 9.63 -2.42
N ARG A 19 -9.61 9.26 -1.34
CA ARG A 19 -9.26 8.08 -0.54
C ARG A 19 -9.34 6.79 -1.37
N ILE A 20 -10.38 6.63 -2.18
CA ILE A 20 -10.54 5.46 -3.06
C ILE A 20 -9.40 5.40 -4.09
N ALA A 21 -9.08 6.53 -4.73
CA ALA A 21 -7.97 6.62 -5.68
C ALA A 21 -6.64 6.27 -5.02
N ARG A 22 -6.40 6.75 -3.79
CA ARG A 22 -5.18 6.45 -3.02
C ARG A 22 -5.08 4.97 -2.64
N MET A 23 -6.17 4.37 -2.15
CA MET A 23 -6.22 2.92 -1.87
C MET A 23 -5.99 2.09 -3.14
N TRP A 24 -6.54 2.50 -4.28
CA TRP A 24 -6.31 1.84 -5.56
C TRP A 24 -4.83 1.95 -5.98
N ALA A 25 -4.23 3.13 -5.82
CA ALA A 25 -2.83 3.36 -6.13
C ALA A 25 -1.90 2.50 -5.25
N TYR A 26 -2.16 2.37 -3.95
CA TYR A 26 -1.38 1.46 -3.08
C TYR A 26 -1.39 0.03 -3.60
N ASN A 27 -2.58 -0.53 -3.85
CA ASN A 27 -2.70 -1.91 -4.31
C ASN A 27 -2.03 -2.13 -5.67
N ARG A 28 -2.03 -1.11 -6.54
CA ARG A 28 -1.46 -1.20 -7.88
C ARG A 28 0.06 -1.05 -7.92
N LEU A 29 0.60 -0.10 -7.16
CA LEU A 29 2.04 0.20 -7.19
C LEU A 29 2.84 -0.68 -6.23
N ILE A 30 2.23 -1.10 -5.12
CA ILE A 30 2.91 -1.85 -4.07
C ILE A 30 2.26 -3.24 -3.97
N GLY A 31 1.00 -3.30 -3.53
CA GLY A 31 0.32 -4.57 -3.23
C GLY A 31 1.06 -5.47 -2.22
N LEU A 32 0.50 -6.64 -1.90
CA LEU A 32 1.25 -7.64 -1.12
C LEU A 32 2.40 -8.24 -1.93
N ARG A 33 2.25 -8.31 -3.25
CA ARG A 33 3.27 -8.88 -4.14
C ARG A 33 4.51 -8.02 -4.24
N GLY A 34 4.39 -6.69 -4.32
CA GLY A 34 5.56 -5.81 -4.29
C GLY A 34 6.32 -5.89 -2.96
N ILE A 35 5.63 -6.11 -1.83
CA ILE A 35 6.32 -6.35 -0.54
C ILE A 35 7.14 -7.64 -0.59
N VAL A 36 6.58 -8.71 -1.17
CA VAL A 36 7.30 -9.98 -1.39
C VAL A 36 8.47 -9.80 -2.38
N ASP A 37 8.28 -9.02 -3.44
CA ASP A 37 9.32 -8.76 -4.43
C ASP A 37 10.49 -7.98 -3.80
N CYS A 38 10.22 -6.98 -2.94
CA CYS A 38 11.25 -6.30 -2.16
C CYS A 38 11.99 -7.24 -1.20
N TYR A 39 11.27 -8.15 -0.55
CA TYR A 39 11.90 -9.16 0.30
C TYR A 39 12.84 -10.06 -0.50
N ASN A 40 12.39 -10.55 -1.67
CA ASN A 40 13.21 -11.37 -2.56
C ASN A 40 14.40 -10.60 -3.16
N ALA A 41 14.27 -9.28 -3.34
CA ALA A 41 15.35 -8.39 -3.74
C ALA A 41 16.37 -8.11 -2.62
N GLY A 42 16.09 -8.55 -1.38
CA GLY A 42 16.98 -8.38 -0.24
C GLY A 42 16.87 -7.01 0.44
N CYS A 43 15.80 -6.25 0.22
CA CYS A 43 15.58 -4.97 0.89
C CYS A 43 15.56 -5.13 2.41
N GLN A 44 16.32 -4.30 3.13
CA GLN A 44 16.46 -4.36 4.57
C GLN A 44 15.68 -3.26 5.32
N ASN A 45 15.24 -2.22 4.62
CA ASN A 45 14.55 -1.08 5.21
C ASN A 45 13.52 -0.48 4.23
N THR A 46 12.68 0.42 4.74
CA THR A 46 11.60 1.07 3.98
C THR A 46 12.12 1.97 2.87
N TYR A 47 13.30 2.57 3.04
CA TYR A 47 13.95 3.38 2.00
C TYR A 47 14.29 2.52 0.77
N GLU A 48 14.96 1.39 0.95
CA GLU A 48 15.29 0.45 -0.13
C GLU A 48 14.05 -0.14 -0.79
N MET A 49 13.01 -0.44 -0.01
CA MET A 49 11.72 -0.88 -0.55
C MET A 49 11.09 0.20 -1.44
N ALA A 50 11.10 1.45 -0.99
CA ALA A 50 10.53 2.58 -1.73
C ALA A 50 11.28 2.83 -3.03
N GLU A 51 12.62 2.78 -3.01
CA GLU A 51 13.45 2.85 -4.22
C GLU A 51 13.15 1.70 -5.18
N THR A 52 13.07 0.47 -4.68
CA THR A 52 12.78 -0.73 -5.49
C THR A 52 11.40 -0.66 -6.15
N LEU A 53 10.40 -0.13 -5.45
CA LEU A 53 9.04 0.04 -5.94
C LEU A 53 8.84 1.34 -6.74
N ASN A 54 9.88 2.18 -6.82
CA ASN A 54 9.85 3.50 -7.44
C ASN A 54 8.70 4.39 -6.92
N VAL A 55 8.55 4.44 -5.60
CA VAL A 55 7.59 5.28 -4.86
C VAL A 55 8.31 6.10 -3.79
N THR A 56 7.65 7.10 -3.23
CA THR A 56 8.21 7.80 -2.06
C THR A 56 8.09 6.95 -0.81
N GLU A 57 9.00 7.13 0.14
CA GLU A 57 8.95 6.42 1.43
C GLU A 57 7.65 6.70 2.19
N ASP A 58 7.19 7.94 2.23
CA ASP A 58 5.89 8.30 2.85
C ASP A 58 4.72 7.53 2.22
N PHE A 59 4.70 7.42 0.88
CA PHE A 59 3.65 6.69 0.18
C PHE A 59 3.68 5.19 0.51
N LEU A 60 4.88 4.61 0.64
CA LEU A 60 5.06 3.23 1.10
C LEU A 60 4.55 3.06 2.54
N LEU A 61 4.94 3.95 3.47
CA LEU A 61 4.53 3.89 4.87
C LEU A 61 3.01 3.99 5.02
N GLU A 62 2.36 4.89 4.27
CA GLU A 62 0.90 4.98 4.26
C GLU A 62 0.25 3.70 3.72
N ALA A 63 0.83 3.10 2.67
CA ALA A 63 0.35 1.84 2.11
C ALA A 63 0.49 0.68 3.11
N LEU A 64 1.63 0.57 3.80
CA LEU A 64 1.86 -0.44 4.84
C LEU A 64 0.87 -0.27 6.00
N PHE A 65 0.61 0.98 6.42
CA PHE A 65 -0.41 1.27 7.42
C PHE A 65 -1.81 0.85 6.93
N TYR A 66 -2.16 1.17 5.69
CA TYR A 66 -3.41 0.73 5.09
C TYR A 66 -3.54 -0.80 5.03
N TYR A 67 -2.48 -1.53 4.69
CA TYR A 67 -2.51 -2.99 4.67
C TYR A 67 -2.62 -3.59 6.07
N LYS A 68 -1.95 -3.01 7.07
CA LYS A 68 -2.14 -3.38 8.47
C LYS A 68 -3.60 -3.21 8.90
N GLU A 69 -4.23 -2.08 8.59
CA GLU A 69 -5.65 -1.84 8.88
C GLU A 69 -6.57 -2.82 8.13
N LYS A 70 -6.20 -3.20 6.90
CA LYS A 70 -7.00 -4.09 6.04
C LYS A 70 -6.89 -5.57 6.42
N TYR A 71 -5.70 -6.05 6.75
CA TYR A 71 -5.40 -7.48 6.95
C TYR A 71 -5.12 -7.84 8.41
N GLY A 72 -4.89 -6.86 9.28
CA GLY A 72 -4.56 -7.08 10.69
C GLY A 72 -3.08 -7.46 10.87
N VAL A 73 -2.83 -8.58 11.56
CA VAL A 73 -1.47 -8.99 11.96
C VAL A 73 -0.62 -9.40 10.75
N CYS A 74 -1.20 -10.18 9.84
CA CYS A 74 -0.51 -10.68 8.66
C CYS A 74 -1.48 -10.97 7.52
N ALA A 75 -0.93 -11.15 6.32
CA ALA A 75 -1.65 -11.62 5.14
C ALA A 75 -0.85 -12.71 4.43
N GLN A 76 -1.51 -13.76 3.98
CA GLN A 76 -0.89 -14.79 3.14
C GLN A 76 -1.10 -14.45 1.66
N ILE A 77 -0.03 -14.56 0.87
CA ILE A 77 -0.06 -14.46 -0.59
C ILE A 77 0.83 -15.57 -1.18
N ASP A 78 0.24 -16.46 -1.97
CA ASP A 78 0.91 -17.66 -2.49
C ASP A 78 1.61 -18.44 -1.36
N ASN A 79 2.92 -18.65 -1.48
CA ASN A 79 3.78 -19.33 -0.50
C ASN A 79 4.43 -18.36 0.48
N TYR A 80 3.92 -17.13 0.62
CA TYR A 80 4.49 -16.13 1.52
C TYR A 80 3.45 -15.65 2.55
N VAL A 81 3.94 -15.32 3.74
CA VAL A 81 3.19 -14.59 4.77
C VAL A 81 3.86 -13.25 4.99
N VAL A 82 3.12 -12.17 4.75
CA VAL A 82 3.51 -10.80 5.05
C VAL A 82 2.99 -10.44 6.44
N TYR A 83 3.88 -10.17 7.38
CA TYR A 83 3.58 -9.70 8.73
C TYR A 83 3.64 -8.18 8.77
N PHE A 84 2.67 -7.54 9.44
CA PHE A 84 2.63 -6.09 9.66
C PHE A 84 2.92 -5.71 11.11
N ILE A 85 2.98 -6.68 12.02
CA ILE A 85 3.17 -6.52 13.45
C ILE A 85 4.15 -7.60 13.95
N PRO A 86 5.11 -7.29 14.83
CA PRO A 86 5.41 -5.95 15.39
C PRO A 86 6.03 -4.98 14.38
N ASN A 87 6.60 -5.51 13.30
CA ASN A 87 7.22 -4.79 12.20
C ASN A 87 6.88 -5.47 10.87
N ILE A 88 7.22 -4.81 9.75
CA ILE A 88 7.07 -5.40 8.43
C ILE A 88 8.05 -6.56 8.27
N GLY A 89 7.54 -7.72 7.84
CA GLY A 89 8.34 -8.90 7.62
C GLY A 89 7.68 -9.85 6.62
N VAL A 90 8.48 -10.65 5.94
CA VAL A 90 7.99 -11.66 4.99
C VAL A 90 8.60 -13.02 5.35
N CYS A 91 7.77 -14.05 5.37
CA CYS A 91 8.17 -15.42 5.63
C CYS A 91 7.71 -16.30 4.47
N GLU A 92 8.62 -17.10 3.92
CA GLU A 92 8.32 -18.11 2.92
C GLU A 92 7.86 -19.40 3.61
N ILE A 93 6.67 -19.88 3.24
CA ILE A 93 6.12 -21.18 3.64
C ILE A 93 6.70 -22.21 2.69
N ARG A 94 7.56 -23.08 3.23
CA ARG A 94 8.12 -24.24 2.52
C ARG A 94 7.29 -25.50 2.74
#